data_AF-A0A6J8AYJ9-F1
#
_entry.id   AF-A0A6J8AYJ9-F1
#
_cell.length_a   1.000
_cell.length_b   1.000
_cell.length_c   1.000
_cell.angle_alpha   90.00
_cell.angle_beta   90.00
_cell.angle_gamma   90.00
#
_symmetry.space_group_name_H-M   'P 1'
#
loop_
_entity.id
_entity.type
_entity.pdbx_description
1 polymer ?
#
loop_
_entity_poly.entity_id
_entity_poly.type
_entity_poly.pdbx_seq_one_letter_code
_entity_poly.pdbx_strand_id
1 'polypeptide(L)'
;MAHELKYNRTVNIHGGPGGNIPCDLALEFMNMRAKDGLTGLRGNLTSTAIQRCGRSLQGCNYLIDKLHQRTATVFGKPANSKPSIQRDISKLVDSLKDEKLFDRIPGRSHRSFMTMEYDPNSKLNGKDFFSWLTGKERRRIISREIARIVYSALMTLLTVQ
;
A
#
# COMPACT_ATOMS: atom_id res chain seq x y z
N MET A 1 -16.50 -23.59 8.13
CA MET A 1 -15.65 -24.03 9.26
C MET A 1 -14.31 -24.65 8.86
N ALA A 2 -14.23 -25.84 8.24
CA ALA A 2 -12.93 -26.48 7.93
C ALA A 2 -12.06 -25.67 6.94
N HIS A 3 -12.68 -25.05 5.94
CA HIS A 3 -12.01 -24.17 4.97
C HIS A 3 -11.43 -22.91 5.66
N GLU A 4 -12.22 -22.26 6.51
CA GLU A 4 -11.79 -21.07 7.26
C GLU A 4 -10.63 -21.39 8.22
N LEU A 5 -10.67 -22.54 8.90
CA LEU A 5 -9.55 -22.98 9.74
C LEU A 5 -8.29 -23.30 8.92
N LYS A 6 -8.42 -23.75 7.67
CA LYS A 6 -7.27 -24.01 6.81
C LYS A 6 -6.55 -22.70 6.44
N TYR A 7 -7.29 -21.66 6.07
CA TYR A 7 -6.73 -20.41 5.53
C TYR A 7 -6.56 -19.28 6.55
N ASN A 8 -7.27 -19.30 7.69
CA ASN A 8 -7.12 -18.29 8.76
C ASN A 8 -6.14 -18.71 9.86
N ARG A 9 -5.43 -19.83 9.70
CA ARG A 9 -4.34 -20.20 10.60
C ARG A 9 -3.13 -19.32 10.34
N THR A 10 -2.69 -18.66 11.39
CA THR A 10 -1.48 -17.86 11.38
C THR A 10 -0.47 -18.39 12.38
N VAL A 11 0.80 -18.13 12.13
CA VAL A 11 1.92 -18.47 12.99
C VAL A 11 2.67 -17.20 13.30
N ASN A 12 3.05 -17.01 14.56
CA ASN A 12 3.85 -15.87 14.98
C ASN A 12 5.31 -16.31 15.17
N ILE A 13 6.09 -16.27 14.09
CA ILE A 13 7.49 -16.77 14.11
C ILE A 13 8.40 -15.83 14.91
N HIS A 14 8.14 -14.52 14.86
CA HIS A 14 9.00 -13.51 15.48
C HIS A 14 8.53 -13.06 16.87
N GLY A 15 7.32 -13.46 17.27
CA GLY A 15 6.67 -13.02 18.50
C GLY A 15 6.07 -11.61 18.38
N GLY A 16 5.38 -11.19 19.44
CA GLY A 16 4.81 -9.85 19.57
C GLY A 16 3.47 -9.62 18.83
N PRO A 17 2.73 -8.57 19.19
CA PRO A 17 1.43 -8.27 18.58
C PRO A 17 1.59 -7.87 17.11
N GLY A 18 0.70 -8.39 16.25
CA GLY A 18 0.69 -8.09 14.81
C GLY A 18 1.74 -8.83 13.97
N GLY A 19 2.56 -9.70 14.56
CA GLY A 19 3.59 -10.50 13.86
C GLY A 19 3.09 -11.81 13.23
N ASN A 20 1.78 -11.95 13.08
CA ASN A 20 1.15 -13.17 12.57
C ASN A 20 1.36 -13.28 11.06
N ILE A 21 1.94 -14.39 10.60
CA ILE A 21 2.06 -14.69 9.18
C ILE A 21 1.15 -15.89 8.81
N PRO A 22 0.71 -16.01 7.55
CA PRO A 22 -0.03 -17.19 7.10
C PRO A 22 0.75 -18.47 7.36
N CYS A 23 0.07 -19.53 7.81
CA CYS A 23 0.70 -20.81 8.10
C CYS A 23 1.37 -21.44 6.85
N ASP A 24 0.79 -21.24 5.67
CA ASP A 24 1.36 -21.70 4.40
C ASP A 24 2.73 -21.04 4.12
N LEU A 25 2.80 -19.72 4.32
CA LEU A 25 4.05 -18.97 4.20
C LEU A 25 5.10 -19.43 5.23
N ALA A 26 4.69 -19.73 6.46
CA ALA A 26 5.58 -20.30 7.47
C ALA A 26 6.16 -21.66 7.02
N LEU A 27 5.31 -22.51 6.42
CA LEU A 27 5.72 -23.80 5.89
C LEU A 27 6.69 -23.64 4.70
N GLU A 28 6.43 -22.67 3.82
CA GLU A 28 7.31 -22.35 2.70
C GLU A 28 8.72 -21.95 3.19
N PHE A 29 8.81 -21.09 4.20
CA PHE A 29 10.08 -20.71 4.81
C PHE A 29 10.82 -21.91 5.42
N MET A 30 10.12 -22.81 6.11
CA MET A 30 10.73 -24.03 6.67
C MET A 30 11.23 -24.98 5.57
N ASN A 31 10.44 -25.15 4.51
CA ASN A 31 10.81 -25.97 3.36
C ASN A 31 12.05 -25.42 2.64
N MET A 32 12.12 -24.09 2.45
CA MET A 32 13.28 -23.42 1.88
C MET A 32 14.54 -23.69 2.72
N ARG A 33 14.48 -23.46 4.04
CA ARG A 33 15.61 -23.69 4.95
C ARG A 33 16.07 -25.16 4.96
N ALA A 34 15.13 -26.10 4.90
CA ALA A 34 15.45 -27.52 4.79
C ALA A 34 16.15 -27.85 3.46
N LYS A 35 15.64 -27.33 2.34
CA LYS A 35 16.25 -27.49 1.01
C LYS A 35 17.66 -26.89 0.96
N ASP A 36 17.87 -25.73 1.56
CA ASP A 36 19.19 -25.09 1.62
C ASP A 36 20.19 -25.94 2.41
N GLY A 37 19.77 -26.44 3.58
CA GLY A 37 20.59 -27.35 4.39
C GLY A 37 20.97 -28.63 3.64
N LEU A 38 20.02 -29.22 2.91
CA LEU A 38 20.26 -30.41 2.08
C LEU A 38 21.15 -30.10 0.88
N THR A 39 20.97 -28.94 0.24
CA THR A 39 21.83 -28.49 -0.86
C THR A 39 23.28 -28.34 -0.41
N GLY A 40 23.51 -27.93 0.85
CA GLY A 40 24.82 -27.86 1.47
C GLY A 40 25.54 -29.21 1.60
N LEU A 41 24.80 -30.34 1.66
CA LEU A 41 25.40 -31.68 1.75
C LEU A 41 26.03 -32.13 0.43
N ARG A 42 25.63 -31.54 -0.71
CA ARG A 42 26.15 -31.86 -2.05
C ARG A 42 26.13 -33.38 -2.31
N GLY A 43 27.27 -33.97 -2.68
CA GLY A 43 27.40 -35.40 -2.96
C GLY A 43 27.32 -36.32 -1.73
N ASN A 44 27.33 -35.77 -0.51
CA ASN A 44 27.31 -36.55 0.74
C ASN A 44 25.88 -36.81 1.24
N LEU A 45 24.95 -37.08 0.31
CA LEU A 45 23.51 -37.19 0.58
C LEU A 45 23.13 -38.59 1.09
N THR A 46 23.66 -38.99 2.23
CA THR A 46 23.30 -40.26 2.90
C THR A 46 22.10 -40.07 3.82
N SER A 47 21.35 -41.13 4.10
CA SER A 47 20.22 -41.09 5.05
C SER A 47 20.64 -40.56 6.42
N THR A 48 21.82 -40.95 6.90
CA THR A 48 22.40 -40.46 8.15
C THR A 48 22.75 -38.97 8.10
N ALA A 49 23.32 -38.49 6.99
CA ALA A 49 23.62 -37.07 6.80
C ALA A 49 22.35 -36.21 6.72
N ILE A 50 21.30 -36.70 6.05
CA ILE A 50 19.99 -36.05 5.97
C ILE A 50 19.37 -35.94 7.37
N GLN A 51 19.32 -37.04 8.14
CA GLN A 51 18.80 -37.00 9.51
C GLN A 51 19.58 -36.05 10.40
N ARG A 52 20.91 -36.06 10.30
CA ARG A 52 21.78 -35.15 11.05
C ARG A 52 21.50 -33.69 10.69
N CYS A 53 21.38 -33.38 9.40
CA CYS A 53 21.05 -32.05 8.90
C CYS A 53 19.68 -31.57 9.40
N GLY A 54 18.65 -32.43 9.32
CA GLY A 54 17.31 -32.12 9.81
C GLY A 54 17.28 -31.83 11.31
N ARG A 55 17.99 -32.63 12.12
CA ARG A 55 18.11 -32.41 13.58
C ARG A 55 18.88 -31.13 13.93
N SER A 56 19.91 -30.78 13.16
CA SER A 56 20.70 -29.57 13.42
C SER A 56 20.03 -28.28 12.95
N LEU A 57 19.10 -28.38 11.99
CA LEU A 57 18.51 -27.22 11.30
C LEU A 57 17.89 -26.20 12.25
N GLN A 58 17.17 -26.65 13.29
CA GLN A 58 16.55 -25.76 14.26
C GLN A 58 17.59 -24.97 15.06
N GLY A 59 18.67 -25.62 15.51
CA GLY A 59 19.76 -24.97 16.23
C GLY A 59 20.52 -23.97 15.34
N CYS A 60 20.79 -24.35 14.09
CA CYS A 60 21.44 -23.45 13.12
C CYS A 60 20.58 -22.22 12.83
N ASN A 61 19.28 -22.38 12.61
CA ASN A 61 18.35 -21.28 12.39
C ASN A 61 18.31 -20.32 13.58
N TYR A 62 18.25 -20.86 14.80
CA TYR A 62 18.30 -20.04 16.02
C TYR A 62 19.58 -19.20 16.10
N LEU A 63 20.74 -19.81 15.81
CA LEU A 63 22.02 -19.10 15.82
C LEU A 63 22.09 -18.02 14.74
N ILE A 64 21.63 -18.31 13.52
CA ILE A 64 21.56 -17.35 12.41
C ILE A 64 20.66 -16.17 12.78
N ASP A 65 19.47 -16.44 13.32
CA ASP A 65 18.51 -15.41 13.72
C ASP A 65 19.10 -14.53 14.86
N LYS A 66 19.83 -15.14 15.82
CA LYS A 66 20.52 -14.40 16.89
C LYS A 66 21.70 -13.58 16.40
N LEU A 67 22.48 -14.11 15.46
CA LEU A 67 23.56 -13.37 14.81
C LEU A 67 22.98 -12.18 14.06
N HIS A 68 21.95 -12.39 13.23
CA HIS A 68 21.26 -11.30 12.55
C HIS A 68 20.70 -10.26 13.51
N GLN A 69 20.06 -10.65 14.61
CA GLN A 69 19.59 -9.67 15.61
C GLN A 69 20.73 -8.80 16.18
N ARG A 70 21.92 -9.39 16.37
CA ARG A 70 23.09 -8.69 16.91
C ARG A 70 23.86 -7.87 15.87
N THR A 71 23.83 -8.28 14.60
CA THR A 71 24.58 -7.64 13.51
C THR A 71 23.73 -6.72 12.63
N ALA A 72 22.40 -6.82 12.69
CA ALA A 72 21.47 -5.96 11.94
C ALA A 72 21.47 -4.49 12.39
N THR A 73 22.16 -4.14 13.47
CA THR A 73 22.50 -2.75 13.81
C THR A 73 23.63 -2.19 12.95
N VAL A 74 24.46 -3.03 12.32
CA VAL A 74 25.61 -2.61 11.50
C VAL A 74 25.21 -2.34 10.05
N PHE A 75 24.27 -3.12 9.51
CA PHE A 75 23.59 -2.78 8.26
C PHE A 75 22.44 -1.86 8.61
N GLY A 76 22.76 -0.57 8.72
CA GLY A 76 21.79 0.47 8.97
C GLY A 76 20.51 0.17 8.19
N LYS A 77 19.39 0.08 8.90
CA LYS A 77 18.07 0.07 8.26
C LYS A 77 18.17 1.12 7.16
N PRO A 78 17.88 0.82 5.87
CA PRO A 78 17.59 1.91 4.96
C PRO A 78 16.56 2.72 5.72
N ALA A 79 16.86 4.00 5.96
CA ALA A 79 15.96 4.85 6.68
C ALA A 79 14.62 4.69 5.96
N ASN A 80 13.72 3.89 6.53
CA ASN A 80 12.38 3.74 6.04
C ASN A 80 11.77 5.10 6.40
N SER A 81 12.09 6.08 5.55
CA SER A 81 11.37 7.32 5.40
C SER A 81 9.95 6.85 5.32
N LYS A 82 9.21 7.00 6.42
CA LYS A 82 7.79 6.68 6.46
C LYS A 82 7.23 7.21 5.14
N PRO A 83 6.66 6.37 4.27
CA PRO A 83 6.20 6.81 2.96
C PRO A 83 5.30 8.01 3.20
N SER A 84 5.78 9.17 2.77
CA SER A 84 5.13 10.43 3.07
C SER A 84 4.15 10.62 1.93
N ILE A 85 2.89 10.27 2.20
CA ILE A 85 1.76 10.50 1.29
C ILE A 85 1.81 11.93 0.75
N GLN A 86 2.20 12.91 1.58
CA GLN A 86 2.37 14.29 1.17
C GLN A 86 3.44 14.49 0.07
N ARG A 87 4.61 13.83 0.20
CA ARG A 87 5.66 13.89 -0.83
C ARG A 87 5.22 13.21 -2.12
N ASP A 88 4.52 12.08 -2.01
CA ASP A 88 4.08 11.33 -3.18
C ASP A 88 2.98 12.09 -3.94
N ILE A 89 2.03 12.71 -3.22
CA ILE A 89 1.03 13.62 -3.79
C ILE A 89 1.71 14.82 -4.47
N SER A 90 2.71 15.43 -3.82
CA SER A 90 3.42 16.58 -4.39
C SER A 90 4.11 16.20 -5.70
N LYS A 91 4.84 15.07 -5.71
CA LYS A 91 5.48 14.55 -6.94
C LYS A 91 4.48 14.23 -8.04
N LEU A 92 3.33 13.63 -7.69
CA LEU A 92 2.27 13.34 -8.64
C LEU A 92 1.74 14.64 -9.27
N VAL A 93 1.47 15.66 -8.45
CA VAL A 93 1.03 16.97 -8.94
C VAL A 93 2.07 17.62 -9.85
N ASP A 94 3.35 17.54 -9.50
CA ASP A 94 4.44 18.10 -10.30
C ASP A 94 4.57 17.38 -11.65
N SER A 95 4.54 16.05 -11.67
CA SER A 95 4.52 15.27 -12.92
C SER A 95 3.33 15.61 -13.82
N LEU A 96 2.12 15.76 -13.23
CA LEU A 96 0.92 16.10 -14.00
C LEU A 96 0.96 17.52 -14.58
N LYS A 97 1.62 18.47 -13.89
CA LYS A 97 1.84 19.83 -14.37
C LYS A 97 2.85 19.87 -15.52
N ASP A 98 3.96 19.15 -15.39
CA ASP A 98 4.99 19.08 -16.43
C ASP A 98 4.43 18.50 -17.74
N GLU A 99 3.56 17.50 -17.64
CA GLU A 99 2.89 16.89 -18.79
C GLU A 99 1.73 17.73 -19.36
N LYS A 100 1.40 18.89 -18.75
CA LYS A 100 0.34 19.80 -19.20
C LYS A 100 -1.00 19.08 -19.42
N LEU A 101 -1.29 18.08 -18.57
CA LEU A 101 -2.45 17.20 -18.72
C LEU A 101 -3.79 17.94 -18.62
N PHE A 102 -3.80 19.08 -17.91
CA PHE A 102 -4.97 19.92 -17.71
C PHE A 102 -4.99 21.16 -18.62
N ASP A 103 -3.98 21.35 -19.47
CA ASP A 103 -3.97 22.46 -20.42
C ASP A 103 -4.93 22.14 -21.57
N ARG A 104 -5.77 23.12 -21.91
CA ARG A 104 -6.70 23.01 -23.03
C ARG A 104 -5.92 23.11 -24.34
N ILE A 105 -5.63 21.96 -24.95
CA ILE A 105 -5.04 21.88 -26.29
C ILE A 105 -6.17 21.93 -27.34
N PRO A 106 -6.27 22.99 -28.16
CA PRO A 106 -7.30 23.07 -29.19
C PRO A 106 -7.14 21.94 -30.22
N GLY A 107 -8.25 21.28 -30.57
CA GLY A 107 -8.28 20.18 -31.54
C GLY A 107 -8.02 18.77 -30.96
N ARG A 108 -7.73 18.65 -29.65
CA ARG A 108 -7.58 17.35 -28.98
C ARG A 108 -8.95 16.74 -28.66
N SER A 109 -9.38 15.74 -29.42
CA SER A 109 -10.59 14.94 -29.14
C SER A 109 -10.26 13.45 -29.20
N HIS A 110 -10.96 12.65 -28.40
CA HIS A 110 -10.81 11.19 -28.44
C HIS A 110 -11.80 10.62 -29.46
N ARG A 111 -11.32 9.80 -30.42
CA ARG A 111 -12.16 9.23 -31.49
C ARG A 111 -13.40 8.48 -30.94
N SER A 112 -13.26 7.84 -29.78
CA SER A 112 -14.34 7.10 -29.14
C SER A 112 -15.35 7.96 -28.36
N PHE A 113 -15.05 9.23 -28.08
CA PHE A 113 -15.88 10.09 -27.22
C PHE A 113 -16.10 11.47 -27.88
N MET A 114 -16.73 11.48 -29.05
CA MET A 114 -16.99 12.71 -29.82
C MET A 114 -17.98 13.67 -29.14
N THR A 115 -18.87 13.16 -28.28
CA THR A 115 -19.95 13.91 -27.62
C THR A 115 -19.69 14.18 -26.13
N MET A 116 -18.49 13.87 -25.62
CA MET A 116 -18.19 14.10 -24.21
C MET A 116 -17.89 15.58 -23.98
N GLU A 117 -18.75 16.24 -23.20
CA GLU A 117 -18.48 17.59 -22.70
C GLU A 117 -17.28 17.54 -21.76
N TYR A 118 -16.28 18.38 -22.02
CA TYR A 118 -15.03 18.41 -21.28
C TYR A 118 -15.20 18.91 -19.84
N ASP A 119 -16.18 19.79 -19.61
CA ASP A 119 -16.46 20.32 -18.28
C ASP A 119 -17.27 19.31 -17.47
N PRO A 120 -16.71 18.71 -16.40
CA PRO A 120 -17.44 17.78 -15.54
C PRO A 120 -18.62 18.44 -14.83
N ASN A 121 -18.62 19.78 -14.75
CA ASN A 121 -19.66 20.57 -14.10
C ASN A 121 -20.68 21.14 -15.10
N SER A 122 -20.61 20.81 -16.40
CA SER A 122 -21.54 21.33 -17.41
C SER A 122 -23.00 21.03 -17.08
N LYS A 123 -23.24 19.94 -16.33
CA LYS A 123 -24.56 19.49 -15.87
C LYS A 123 -24.85 19.79 -14.40
N LEU A 124 -23.92 20.42 -13.69
CA LEU A 124 -24.06 20.73 -12.27
C LEU A 124 -24.91 22.00 -12.11
N ASN A 125 -26.17 21.85 -11.73
CA ASN A 125 -26.99 23.00 -11.34
C ASN A 125 -26.53 23.55 -9.98
N GLY A 126 -25.92 24.73 -10.00
CA GLY A 126 -25.37 25.37 -8.78
C GLY A 126 -26.40 25.57 -7.67
N LYS A 127 -27.68 25.78 -8.00
CA LYS A 127 -28.76 25.91 -6.98
C LYS A 127 -29.06 24.58 -6.30
N ASP A 128 -29.13 23.50 -7.07
CA ASP A 128 -29.39 22.16 -6.55
C ASP A 128 -28.19 21.66 -5.75
N PHE A 129 -26.97 21.93 -6.22
CA PHE A 129 -25.74 21.62 -5.52
C PHE A 129 -25.63 22.39 -4.18
N PHE A 130 -26.00 23.67 -4.15
CA PHE A 130 -25.99 24.46 -2.92
C PHE A 130 -27.07 24.01 -1.94
N SER A 131 -28.27 23.68 -2.43
CA SER A 131 -29.33 23.07 -1.62
C SER A 131 -28.90 21.73 -1.01
N TRP A 132 -28.22 20.90 -1.80
CA TRP A 132 -27.62 19.64 -1.34
C TRP A 132 -26.54 19.87 -0.28
N LEU A 133 -25.65 20.85 -0.49
CA LEU A 133 -24.53 21.15 0.43
C LEU A 133 -25.04 21.70 1.77
N THR A 134 -26.13 22.47 1.75
CA THR A 134 -26.71 23.12 2.95
C THR A 134 -27.75 22.28 3.68
N GLY A 135 -27.98 21.04 3.25
CA GLY A 135 -28.83 20.07 3.95
C GLY A 135 -28.45 19.89 5.42
N LYS A 136 -29.45 19.76 6.31
CA LYS A 136 -29.29 19.73 7.77
C LYS A 136 -28.26 18.68 8.24
N GLU A 137 -28.21 17.52 7.60
CA GLU A 137 -27.34 16.41 8.01
C GLU A 137 -25.87 16.65 7.65
N ARG A 138 -25.59 17.36 6.55
CA ARG A 138 -24.21 17.58 6.07
C ARG A 138 -23.55 18.81 6.69
N ARG A 139 -24.34 19.76 7.21
CA ARG A 139 -23.84 20.86 8.07
C ARG A 139 -23.14 20.37 9.35
N ARG A 140 -23.39 19.13 9.78
CA ARG A 140 -22.67 18.51 10.91
C ARG A 140 -21.29 17.95 10.53
N ILE A 141 -21.11 17.55 9.26
CA ILE A 141 -19.91 16.86 8.77
C ILE A 141 -18.93 17.86 8.14
N ILE A 142 -19.45 18.88 7.47
CA ILE A 142 -18.64 19.91 6.82
C ILE A 142 -18.36 21.02 7.84
N SER A 143 -17.09 21.21 8.21
CA SER A 143 -16.70 22.28 9.13
C SER A 143 -17.02 23.67 8.54
N ARG A 144 -17.22 24.66 9.42
CA ARG A 144 -17.45 26.06 9.00
C ARG A 144 -16.33 26.60 8.11
N GLU A 145 -15.11 26.08 8.25
CA GLU A 145 -13.95 26.40 7.41
C GLU A 145 -14.16 25.94 5.96
N ILE A 146 -14.56 24.68 5.76
CA ILE A 146 -14.73 24.09 4.42
C ILE A 146 -15.89 24.77 3.70
N ALA A 147 -16.99 25.05 4.41
CA ALA A 147 -18.11 25.80 3.84
C ALA A 147 -17.70 27.22 3.41
N ARG A 148 -16.83 27.91 4.17
CA ARG A 148 -16.28 29.22 3.81
C ARG A 148 -15.36 29.15 2.59
N ILE A 149 -14.47 28.15 2.52
CA ILE A 149 -13.57 27.97 1.38
C ILE A 149 -14.37 27.71 0.11
N VAL A 150 -15.34 26.79 0.15
CA VAL A 150 -16.21 26.46 -0.98
C VAL A 150 -17.04 27.67 -1.41
N TYR A 151 -17.60 28.45 -0.46
CA TYR A 151 -18.35 29.67 -0.78
C TYR A 151 -17.46 30.75 -1.40
N SER A 152 -16.24 30.95 -0.90
CA SER A 152 -15.28 31.90 -1.46
C SER A 152 -14.87 31.54 -2.89
N ALA A 153 -14.66 30.26 -3.17
CA ALA A 153 -14.31 29.74 -4.49
C ALA A 153 -15.47 29.86 -5.49
N LEU A 154 -16.71 29.57 -5.05
CA LEU A 154 -17.91 29.78 -5.86
C LEU A 154 -18.15 31.26 -6.17
N MET A 155 -17.92 32.17 -5.22
CA MET A 155 -18.08 33.60 -5.45
C MET A 155 -17.01 34.20 -6.37
N THR A 156 -15.77 33.68 -6.33
CA THR A 156 -14.72 34.08 -7.29
C THR A 156 -15.00 33.55 -8.70
N LEU A 157 -15.54 32.35 -8.83
CA LEU A 157 -15.94 31.82 -10.14
C LEU A 157 -17.14 32.58 -10.76
N LEU A 158 -18.06 33.08 -9.93
CA LEU A 158 -19.21 33.86 -10.40
C LEU A 158 -18.88 35.34 -10.69
N THR A 159 -17.74 35.86 -10.26
CA THR A 159 -17.31 37.25 -10.53
C THR A 159 -16.34 37.39 -11.71
N VAL A 160 -15.94 36.26 -12.33
CA VAL A 160 -15.00 36.22 -13.46
C VAL A 160 -15.69 35.85 -14.79
N GLN A 161 -17.02 35.82 -14.84
CA GLN A 161 -17.81 35.85 -16.09
C GLN A 161 -18.36 37.26 -16.33
#